data_AF-A0A0R1JXU6-F1
#
_entry.id   AF-A0A0R1JXU6-F1
#
_cell.length_a   1.000
_cell.length_b   1.000
_cell.length_c   1.000
_cell.angle_alpha   90.00
_cell.angle_beta   90.00
_cell.angle_gamma   90.00
#
_symmetry.space_group_name_H-M   'P 1'
#
loop_
_entity.id
_entity.type
_entity.pdbx_description
1 polymer ?
#
loop_
_entity_poly.entity_id
_entity_poly.type
_entity_poly.pdbx_seq_one_letter_code
_entity_poly.pdbx_strand_id
1 'polypeptide(L)'
;MNHTTWQPDAHAGIWYTQDMTMTNTTVRATKTFRHAQQLRLKNVDFSDAGETLWWCDDVQLDHVTVNGDYFGMNTNNVVAHNLKVTGNYVFDGGKNIEVHDSTFITHDAFWNCENVTIYNSTIIGEYLAWNAKNITFIDCWLESDQGLCYVDHLTMRNCSLINTDLSFEYCTDIDATIKTSIDSVKNPVNGQITAPKIGQIIFDDPAIDPKQTTITTQEETTHGK
;
A
#
# COMPACT_ATOMS: atom_id res chain seq x y z
N MET A 1 -7.92 -3.92 26.70
CA MET A 1 -6.79 -4.79 27.13
C MET A 1 -5.54 -3.92 27.19
N ASN A 2 -4.70 -4.07 28.21
CA ASN A 2 -3.52 -3.21 28.40
C ASN A 2 -2.38 -3.98 29.08
N HIS A 3 -1.13 -3.81 28.62
CA HIS A 3 0.06 -4.46 29.19
C HIS A 3 -0.08 -6.00 29.26
N THR A 4 -0.29 -6.63 28.11
CA THR A 4 -0.49 -8.09 28.02
C THR A 4 0.44 -8.75 27.02
N THR A 5 0.64 -10.06 27.17
CA THR A 5 1.30 -10.90 26.17
C THR A 5 0.41 -12.09 25.84
N TRP A 6 0.07 -12.24 24.56
CA TRP A 6 -0.74 -13.35 24.06
C TRP A 6 0.20 -14.41 23.49
N GLN A 7 0.07 -15.63 23.99
CA GLN A 7 0.88 -16.77 23.55
C GLN A 7 0.29 -17.38 22.27
N PRO A 8 1.05 -18.20 21.53
CA PRO A 8 0.56 -18.85 20.30
C PRO A 8 -0.77 -19.58 20.45
N ASP A 9 -1.04 -20.18 21.60
CA ASP A 9 -2.30 -20.88 21.88
C ASP A 9 -3.53 -19.95 21.94
N ALA A 10 -3.34 -18.62 21.98
CA ALA A 10 -4.41 -17.63 21.88
C ALA A 10 -4.91 -17.40 20.43
N HIS A 11 -4.48 -18.26 19.49
CA HIS A 11 -4.96 -18.30 18.11
C HIS A 11 -6.49 -18.23 18.03
N ALA A 12 -6.98 -17.43 17.07
CA ALA A 12 -8.40 -17.17 16.86
C ALA A 12 -9.12 -16.55 18.08
N GLY A 13 -8.41 -15.84 18.95
CA GLY A 13 -8.94 -15.41 20.25
C GLY A 13 -9.96 -14.26 20.23
N ILE A 14 -10.09 -13.50 19.13
CA ILE A 14 -11.03 -12.37 19.04
C ILE A 14 -11.80 -12.42 17.72
N TRP A 15 -13.12 -12.56 17.82
CA TRP A 15 -14.07 -12.58 16.71
C TRP A 15 -15.29 -11.73 17.05
N TYR A 16 -15.92 -11.11 16.04
CA TYR A 16 -17.22 -10.41 16.16
C TYR A 16 -17.31 -9.40 17.31
N THR A 17 -16.16 -8.84 17.71
CA THR A 17 -16.08 -7.93 18.86
C THR A 17 -16.27 -6.52 18.38
N GLN A 18 -16.92 -5.68 19.20
CA GLN A 18 -17.14 -4.28 18.91
C GLN A 18 -16.57 -3.41 20.02
N ASP A 19 -16.04 -2.24 19.66
CA ASP A 19 -15.51 -1.21 20.56
C ASP A 19 -14.44 -1.75 21.52
N MET A 20 -13.32 -2.19 20.94
CA MET A 20 -12.21 -2.75 21.70
C MET A 20 -10.95 -1.90 21.57
N THR A 21 -10.33 -1.65 22.72
CA THR A 21 -9.02 -1.01 22.79
C THR A 21 -7.98 -2.01 23.29
N MET A 22 -6.83 -2.10 22.61
CA MET A 22 -5.67 -2.88 23.03
C MET A 22 -4.43 -1.98 23.04
N THR A 23 -3.73 -1.92 24.17
CA THR A 23 -2.55 -1.07 24.32
C THR A 23 -1.37 -1.76 24.97
N ASN A 24 -0.14 -1.45 24.52
CA ASN A 24 1.10 -1.95 25.14
C ASN A 24 1.12 -3.49 25.21
N THR A 25 0.81 -4.14 24.09
CA THR A 25 0.56 -5.58 24.06
C THR A 25 1.41 -6.25 22.99
N THR A 26 1.92 -7.43 23.28
CA THR A 26 2.51 -8.33 22.27
C THR A 26 1.53 -9.46 21.98
N VAL A 27 1.26 -9.71 20.70
CA VAL A 27 0.41 -10.79 20.21
C VAL A 27 1.25 -11.75 19.38
N ARG A 28 1.43 -12.97 19.90
CA ARG A 28 2.23 -14.02 19.26
C ARG A 28 1.34 -15.11 18.65
N ALA A 29 0.26 -14.72 18.00
CA ALA A 29 -0.76 -15.65 17.53
C ALA A 29 -1.19 -15.28 16.10
N THR A 30 -0.91 -16.19 15.15
CA THR A 30 -1.11 -16.02 13.70
C THR A 30 -2.44 -15.39 13.34
N LYS A 31 -3.51 -15.81 14.04
CA LYS A 31 -4.89 -15.39 13.78
C LYS A 31 -5.46 -14.63 14.96
N THR A 32 -5.67 -13.33 14.80
CA THR A 32 -6.35 -12.50 15.81
C THR A 32 -7.21 -11.44 15.13
N PHE A 33 -8.37 -11.11 15.69
CA PHE A 33 -9.34 -10.16 15.14
C PHE A 33 -9.94 -10.59 13.79
N ARG A 34 -11.17 -11.10 13.86
CA ARG A 34 -12.01 -11.46 12.70
C ARG A 34 -13.37 -10.80 12.83
N HIS A 35 -13.85 -10.13 11.79
CA HIS A 35 -15.17 -9.49 11.80
C HIS A 35 -15.40 -8.54 12.99
N ALA A 36 -14.34 -7.89 13.46
CA ALA A 36 -14.39 -7.00 14.60
C ALA A 36 -14.53 -5.54 14.14
N GLN A 37 -15.12 -4.70 14.98
CA GLN A 37 -15.42 -3.31 14.65
C GLN A 37 -14.99 -2.33 15.74
N GLN A 38 -14.65 -1.10 15.36
CA GLN A 38 -14.26 -0.02 16.28
C GLN A 38 -13.05 -0.44 17.14
N LEU A 39 -11.98 -0.84 16.46
CA LEU A 39 -10.74 -1.29 17.09
C LEU A 39 -9.76 -0.13 17.27
N ARG A 40 -9.20 0.01 18.47
CA ARG A 40 -8.12 0.97 18.75
C ARG A 40 -6.91 0.23 19.27
N LEU A 41 -5.90 0.07 18.42
CA LEU A 41 -4.69 -0.69 18.71
C LEU A 41 -3.51 0.28 18.81
N LYS A 42 -2.92 0.39 20.00
CA LYS A 42 -1.84 1.35 20.26
C LYS A 42 -0.63 0.70 20.92
N ASN A 43 0.56 0.90 20.37
CA ASN A 43 1.78 0.27 20.89
C ASN A 43 1.60 -1.26 20.97
N VAL A 44 1.24 -1.87 19.83
CA VAL A 44 0.97 -3.31 19.73
C VAL A 44 1.99 -3.95 18.79
N ASP A 45 2.59 -5.04 19.24
CA ASP A 45 3.52 -5.86 18.45
C ASP A 45 2.86 -7.19 18.09
N PHE A 46 2.49 -7.36 16.82
CA PHE A 46 2.02 -8.62 16.27
C PHE A 46 3.20 -9.38 15.69
N SER A 47 3.83 -10.23 16.51
CA SER A 47 5.04 -10.96 16.11
C SER A 47 4.75 -12.17 15.19
N ASP A 48 3.48 -12.55 15.06
CA ASP A 48 2.98 -13.58 14.15
C ASP A 48 1.54 -13.20 13.79
N ALA A 49 1.34 -12.66 12.58
CA ALA A 49 0.12 -11.94 12.18
C ALA A 49 -0.47 -12.43 10.84
N GLY A 50 -0.12 -13.64 10.39
CA GLY A 50 -0.46 -14.16 9.05
C GLY A 50 -1.95 -14.21 8.70
N GLU A 51 -2.80 -14.04 9.70
CA GLU A 51 -4.25 -14.11 9.60
C GLU A 51 -4.87 -13.08 10.57
N THR A 52 -4.37 -11.85 10.64
CA THR A 52 -4.83 -10.84 11.62
C THR A 52 -5.59 -9.68 10.97
N LEU A 53 -6.64 -9.19 11.65
CA LEU A 53 -7.56 -8.14 11.17
C LEU A 53 -8.20 -8.48 9.81
N TRP A 54 -8.89 -9.61 9.70
CA TRP A 54 -9.66 -9.87 8.47
C TRP A 54 -11.11 -9.47 8.64
N TRP A 55 -11.66 -8.85 7.59
CA TRP A 55 -13.05 -8.38 7.52
C TRP A 55 -13.44 -7.47 8.69
N CYS A 56 -12.50 -6.66 9.19
CA CYS A 56 -12.76 -5.71 10.26
C CYS A 56 -13.24 -4.36 9.69
N ASP A 57 -13.78 -3.51 10.55
CA ASP A 57 -14.29 -2.19 10.16
C ASP A 57 -14.04 -1.15 11.24
N ASP A 58 -13.69 0.09 10.88
CA ASP A 58 -13.32 1.16 11.82
C ASP A 58 -12.13 0.73 12.72
N VAL A 59 -10.94 0.79 12.14
CA VAL A 59 -9.70 0.33 12.78
C VAL A 59 -8.70 1.47 12.87
N GLN A 60 -8.29 1.80 14.09
CA GLN A 60 -7.26 2.78 14.39
C GLN A 60 -5.99 2.07 14.86
N LEU A 61 -4.88 2.31 14.16
CA LEU A 61 -3.57 1.74 14.45
C LEU A 61 -2.60 2.88 14.79
N ASP A 62 -1.97 2.82 15.96
CA ASP A 62 -1.01 3.84 16.41
C ASP A 62 0.24 3.17 17.00
N HIS A 63 1.38 3.30 16.34
CA HIS A 63 2.63 2.61 16.71
C HIS A 63 2.43 1.09 16.79
N VAL A 64 2.12 0.48 15.65
CA VAL A 64 1.88 -0.97 15.55
C VAL A 64 2.99 -1.60 14.70
N THR A 65 3.55 -2.70 15.19
CA THR A 65 4.51 -3.53 14.43
C THR A 65 3.84 -4.85 14.06
N VAL A 66 4.06 -5.31 12.84
CA VAL A 66 3.45 -6.51 12.27
C VAL A 66 4.51 -7.35 11.57
N ASN A 67 4.58 -8.62 11.95
CA ASN A 67 5.24 -9.67 11.19
C ASN A 67 4.18 -10.70 10.77
N GLY A 68 3.85 -10.74 9.48
CA GLY A 68 2.89 -11.70 8.93
C GLY A 68 2.20 -11.23 7.65
N ASP A 69 1.70 -12.21 6.91
CA ASP A 69 1.00 -12.00 5.65
C ASP A 69 -0.48 -11.64 5.85
N TYR A 70 -1.11 -11.06 4.83
CA TYR A 70 -2.53 -10.74 4.76
C TYR A 70 -3.05 -9.89 5.93
N PHE A 71 -2.18 -9.16 6.63
CA PHE A 71 -2.62 -8.31 7.72
C PHE A 71 -3.61 -7.27 7.20
N GLY A 72 -4.81 -7.23 7.77
CA GLY A 72 -5.83 -6.27 7.36
C GLY A 72 -6.68 -6.69 6.15
N MET A 73 -6.66 -7.96 5.71
CA MET A 73 -7.42 -8.41 4.53
C MET A 73 -8.91 -8.05 4.60
N ASN A 74 -9.46 -7.45 3.55
CA ASN A 74 -10.84 -6.98 3.44
C ASN A 74 -11.31 -6.09 4.62
N THR A 75 -10.38 -5.37 5.25
CA THR A 75 -10.71 -4.43 6.33
C THR A 75 -11.03 -3.06 5.76
N ASN A 76 -12.05 -2.40 6.30
CA ASN A 76 -12.50 -1.10 5.84
C ASN A 76 -12.36 -0.02 6.91
N ASN A 77 -12.28 1.23 6.48
CA ASN A 77 -12.24 2.41 7.35
C ASN A 77 -11.07 2.34 8.33
N VAL A 78 -9.85 2.36 7.79
CA VAL A 78 -8.61 2.23 8.56
C VAL A 78 -7.90 3.57 8.64
N VAL A 79 -7.43 3.93 9.82
CA VAL A 79 -6.47 5.03 10.01
C VAL A 79 -5.24 4.49 10.74
N ALA A 80 -4.07 4.58 10.11
CA ALA A 80 -2.83 4.05 10.65
C ALA A 80 -1.75 5.13 10.76
N HIS A 81 -1.15 5.25 11.93
CA HIS A 81 0.02 6.09 12.20
C HIS A 81 1.17 5.22 12.73
N ASN A 82 2.37 5.42 12.19
CA ASN A 82 3.57 4.69 12.63
C ASN A 82 3.38 3.16 12.56
N LEU A 83 2.75 2.67 11.49
CA LEU A 83 2.58 1.25 11.21
C LEU A 83 3.84 0.70 10.55
N LYS A 84 4.35 -0.42 11.07
CA LYS A 84 5.50 -1.14 10.50
C LYS A 84 5.09 -2.55 10.14
N VAL A 85 5.23 -2.92 8.88
CA VAL A 85 4.83 -4.24 8.38
C VAL A 85 6.00 -4.94 7.70
N THR A 86 6.21 -6.19 8.07
CA THR A 86 7.03 -7.15 7.33
C THR A 86 6.18 -8.37 7.00
N GLY A 87 5.94 -8.65 5.73
CA GLY A 87 5.05 -9.74 5.31
C GLY A 87 4.59 -9.59 3.86
N ASN A 88 3.41 -10.09 3.53
CA ASN A 88 2.83 -9.98 2.20
C ASN A 88 1.35 -9.57 2.26
N TYR A 89 0.78 -9.06 1.17
CA TYR A 89 -0.65 -8.79 1.00
C TYR A 89 -1.28 -7.90 2.08
N VAL A 90 -0.53 -6.92 2.57
CA VAL A 90 -1.07 -6.00 3.58
C VAL A 90 -2.26 -5.24 2.99
N PHE A 91 -3.38 -5.30 3.71
CA PHE A 91 -4.68 -4.71 3.37
C PHE A 91 -5.31 -5.19 2.06
N ASP A 92 -4.98 -6.38 1.54
CA ASP A 92 -5.62 -6.89 0.31
C ASP A 92 -7.16 -6.84 0.38
N GLY A 93 -7.79 -6.19 -0.60
CA GLY A 93 -9.23 -5.99 -0.72
C GLY A 93 -9.83 -4.94 0.23
N GLY A 94 -8.99 -4.18 0.95
CA GLY A 94 -9.42 -3.17 1.91
C GLY A 94 -9.93 -1.87 1.26
N LYS A 95 -10.76 -1.12 1.99
CA LYS A 95 -11.33 0.15 1.49
C LYS A 95 -11.30 1.28 2.51
N ASN A 96 -11.16 2.52 2.02
CA ASN A 96 -11.11 3.73 2.85
C ASN A 96 -9.98 3.63 3.88
N ILE A 97 -8.74 3.63 3.41
CA ILE A 97 -7.55 3.43 4.25
C ILE A 97 -6.68 4.69 4.20
N GLU A 98 -6.33 5.20 5.36
CA GLU A 98 -5.43 6.34 5.52
C GLU A 98 -4.19 5.95 6.33
N VAL A 99 -3.00 6.20 5.79
CA VAL A 99 -1.73 5.76 6.40
C VAL A 99 -0.74 6.92 6.49
N HIS A 100 -0.08 7.04 7.63
CA HIS A 100 0.87 8.11 7.93
C HIS A 100 2.16 7.56 8.56
N ASP A 101 3.29 8.14 8.18
CA ASP A 101 4.60 7.94 8.84
C ASP A 101 4.96 6.46 9.03
N SER A 102 4.69 5.64 8.03
CA SER A 102 4.69 4.18 8.13
C SER A 102 5.74 3.54 7.23
N THR A 103 6.05 2.27 7.49
CA THR A 103 7.03 1.51 6.71
C THR A 103 6.49 0.12 6.40
N PHE A 104 6.49 -0.22 5.12
CA PHE A 104 6.07 -1.53 4.62
C PHE A 104 7.24 -2.17 3.89
N ILE A 105 7.66 -3.34 4.36
CA ILE A 105 8.61 -4.21 3.67
C ILE A 105 7.83 -5.46 3.33
N THR A 106 7.29 -5.49 2.11
CA THR A 106 6.34 -6.52 1.71
C THR A 106 6.63 -7.02 0.32
N HIS A 107 6.23 -8.24 -0.03
CA HIS A 107 6.19 -8.60 -1.45
C HIS A 107 5.11 -7.78 -2.15
N ASP A 108 3.86 -7.87 -1.68
CA ASP A 108 2.71 -7.14 -2.21
C ASP A 108 2.05 -6.26 -1.14
N ALA A 109 1.62 -5.05 -1.53
CA ALA A 109 0.91 -4.14 -0.64
C ALA A 109 -0.27 -3.45 -1.33
N PHE A 110 -1.37 -3.28 -0.60
CA PHE A 110 -2.58 -2.58 -1.05
C PHE A 110 -3.21 -3.16 -2.32
N TRP A 111 -3.15 -4.49 -2.46
CA TRP A 111 -3.78 -5.20 -3.57
C TRP A 111 -5.30 -5.05 -3.51
N ASN A 112 -5.95 -4.93 -4.67
CA ASN A 112 -7.42 -4.87 -4.80
C ASN A 112 -8.09 -3.78 -3.92
N CYS A 113 -7.34 -2.74 -3.54
CA CYS A 113 -7.82 -1.73 -2.61
C CYS A 113 -8.64 -0.63 -3.30
N GLU A 114 -9.50 0.04 -2.54
CA GLU A 114 -10.29 1.19 -3.01
C GLU A 114 -10.22 2.35 -2.02
N ASN A 115 -9.96 3.57 -2.50
CA ASN A 115 -9.86 4.80 -1.69
C ASN A 115 -8.78 4.69 -0.63
N VAL A 116 -7.52 4.66 -1.04
CA VAL A 116 -6.37 4.62 -0.13
C VAL A 116 -5.54 5.88 -0.27
N THR A 117 -5.21 6.51 0.85
CA THR A 117 -4.26 7.64 0.88
C THR A 117 -3.12 7.36 1.84
N ILE A 118 -1.89 7.52 1.36
CA ILE A 118 -0.66 7.25 2.09
C ILE A 118 0.19 8.52 2.12
N TYR A 119 0.65 8.90 3.32
CA TYR A 119 1.45 10.09 3.60
C TYR A 119 2.79 9.71 4.22
N ASN A 120 3.86 10.41 3.83
CA ASN A 120 5.17 10.39 4.51
C ASN A 120 5.71 8.99 4.81
N SER A 121 5.45 8.03 3.93
CA SER A 121 5.70 6.61 4.22
C SER A 121 6.67 5.99 3.23
N THR A 122 7.32 4.92 3.68
CA THR A 122 8.23 4.09 2.88
C THR A 122 7.56 2.77 2.54
N ILE A 123 7.56 2.39 1.27
CA ILE A 123 7.08 1.08 0.81
C ILE A 123 8.17 0.45 -0.05
N ILE A 124 8.58 -0.75 0.32
CA ILE A 124 9.56 -1.57 -0.41
C ILE A 124 8.88 -2.90 -0.72
N GLY A 125 8.80 -3.26 -1.99
CA GLY A 125 8.24 -4.55 -2.40
C GLY A 125 8.43 -4.91 -3.87
N GLU A 126 7.67 -5.90 -4.32
CA GLU A 126 7.50 -6.21 -5.74
C GLU A 126 6.26 -5.46 -6.22
N TYR A 127 5.05 -5.93 -5.90
CA TYR A 127 3.81 -5.38 -6.44
C TYR A 127 3.13 -4.38 -5.50
N LEU A 128 3.05 -3.12 -5.92
CA LEU A 128 2.39 -2.04 -5.18
C LEU A 128 1.05 -1.67 -5.78
N ALA A 129 0.00 -1.64 -4.95
CA ALA A 129 -1.31 -1.08 -5.24
C ALA A 129 -1.97 -1.64 -6.51
N TRP A 130 -1.74 -2.91 -6.80
CA TRP A 130 -2.13 -3.48 -8.08
C TRP A 130 -3.64 -3.82 -8.10
N ASN A 131 -4.29 -3.61 -9.25
CA ASN A 131 -5.75 -3.73 -9.41
C ASN A 131 -6.55 -2.90 -8.39
N ALA A 132 -6.08 -1.67 -8.12
CA ALA A 132 -6.64 -0.80 -7.10
C ALA A 132 -7.38 0.40 -7.72
N LYS A 133 -8.15 1.12 -6.91
CA LYS A 133 -8.91 2.29 -7.34
C LYS A 133 -8.79 3.45 -6.36
N ASN A 134 -8.68 4.67 -6.89
CA ASN A 134 -8.55 5.91 -6.12
C ASN A 134 -7.41 5.83 -5.11
N ILE A 135 -6.18 5.72 -5.61
CA ILE A 135 -4.98 5.60 -4.78
C ILE A 135 -4.20 6.91 -4.81
N THR A 136 -3.85 7.39 -3.62
CA THR A 136 -3.11 8.65 -3.45
C THR A 136 -1.86 8.44 -2.60
N PHE A 137 -0.70 8.82 -3.13
CA PHE A 137 0.56 8.88 -2.41
C PHE A 137 1.05 10.33 -2.28
N ILE A 138 1.43 10.74 -1.08
CA ILE A 138 1.91 12.09 -0.78
C ILE A 138 3.19 11.99 0.04
N ASP A 139 4.27 12.58 -0.46
CA ASP A 139 5.57 12.59 0.22
C ASP A 139 6.14 11.19 0.51
N CYS A 140 5.76 10.19 -0.28
CA CYS A 140 6.19 8.80 -0.10
C CYS A 140 7.53 8.49 -0.78
N TRP A 141 8.22 7.49 -0.25
CA TRP A 141 9.37 6.84 -0.86
C TRP A 141 8.99 5.41 -1.21
N LEU A 142 9.11 5.03 -2.48
CA LEU A 142 8.61 3.77 -3.02
C LEU A 142 9.73 3.06 -3.78
N GLU A 143 9.86 1.75 -3.56
CA GLU A 143 10.69 0.84 -4.33
C GLU A 143 9.86 -0.40 -4.67
N SER A 144 9.75 -0.73 -5.96
CA SER A 144 8.85 -1.78 -6.47
C SER A 144 9.27 -2.30 -7.84
N ASP A 145 9.20 -3.61 -8.09
CA ASP A 145 9.24 -4.21 -9.44
C ASP A 145 7.80 -4.36 -9.95
N GLN A 146 7.46 -3.71 -11.06
CA GLN A 146 6.08 -3.64 -11.58
C GLN A 146 5.07 -3.06 -10.58
N GLY A 147 5.47 -2.02 -9.84
CA GLY A 147 4.55 -1.29 -8.99
C GLY A 147 3.51 -0.48 -9.78
N LEU A 148 2.32 -0.31 -9.18
CA LEU A 148 1.27 0.58 -9.69
C LEU A 148 0.68 0.10 -11.02
N CYS A 149 0.37 -1.18 -11.14
CA CYS A 149 -0.28 -1.73 -12.33
C CYS A 149 -1.80 -1.86 -12.12
N TYR A 150 -2.58 -1.53 -13.15
CA TYR A 150 -4.05 -1.60 -13.18
C TYR A 150 -4.72 -0.70 -12.12
N VAL A 151 -4.14 0.48 -11.84
CA VAL A 151 -4.73 1.45 -10.91
C VAL A 151 -5.71 2.37 -11.64
N ASP A 152 -6.98 2.33 -11.24
CA ASP A 152 -7.99 3.27 -11.69
C ASP A 152 -7.95 4.55 -10.83
N HIS A 153 -7.63 5.71 -11.41
CA HIS A 153 -7.40 6.99 -10.71
C HIS A 153 -6.23 6.95 -9.72
N LEU A 154 -5.03 7.26 -10.23
CA LEU A 154 -3.79 7.31 -9.45
C LEU A 154 -3.30 8.76 -9.25
N THR A 155 -3.12 9.15 -7.99
CA THR A 155 -2.57 10.45 -7.61
C THR A 155 -1.24 10.27 -6.87
N MET A 156 -0.19 10.95 -7.31
CA MET A 156 1.09 10.99 -6.62
C MET A 156 1.59 12.42 -6.51
N ARG A 157 1.94 12.86 -5.30
CA ARG A 157 2.49 14.19 -5.03
C ARG A 157 3.80 14.05 -4.31
N ASN A 158 4.84 14.66 -4.87
CA ASN A 158 6.16 14.74 -4.25
C ASN A 158 6.73 13.38 -3.81
N CYS A 159 6.47 12.33 -4.59
CA CYS A 159 6.93 10.97 -4.29
C CYS A 159 8.32 10.71 -4.87
N SER A 160 9.05 9.78 -4.28
CA SER A 160 10.27 9.19 -4.85
C SER A 160 9.96 7.76 -5.27
N LEU A 161 10.25 7.42 -6.52
CA LEU A 161 10.24 6.05 -7.04
C LEU A 161 11.70 5.66 -7.27
N ILE A 162 12.17 4.61 -6.61
CA ILE A 162 13.55 4.14 -6.63
C ILE A 162 13.55 2.71 -7.16
N ASN A 163 14.49 2.38 -8.05
CA ASN A 163 14.62 1.03 -8.63
C ASN A 163 13.26 0.49 -9.11
N THR A 164 12.49 1.33 -9.78
CA THR A 164 11.09 1.05 -10.13
C THR A 164 10.92 0.97 -11.62
N ASP A 165 10.71 -0.24 -12.13
CA ASP A 165 10.51 -0.55 -13.53
C ASP A 165 9.09 -1.05 -13.81
N LEU A 166 8.73 -1.03 -15.10
CA LEU A 166 7.47 -1.50 -15.67
C LEU A 166 6.22 -0.92 -14.98
N SER A 167 6.37 0.26 -14.40
CA SER A 167 5.36 0.91 -13.58
C SER A 167 4.26 1.56 -14.42
N PHE A 168 3.11 1.82 -13.78
CA PHE A 168 1.94 2.48 -14.36
C PHE A 168 1.19 1.69 -15.44
N GLU A 169 1.45 0.38 -15.56
CA GLU A 169 0.80 -0.45 -16.59
C GLU A 169 -0.72 -0.40 -16.44
N TYR A 170 -1.41 0.01 -17.49
CA TYR A 170 -2.88 0.14 -17.52
C TYR A 170 -3.48 1.07 -16.44
N CYS A 171 -2.71 2.03 -15.92
CA CYS A 171 -3.26 3.06 -15.05
C CYS A 171 -4.09 4.10 -15.80
N THR A 172 -5.18 4.56 -15.18
CA THR A 172 -6.05 5.63 -15.69
C THR A 172 -6.02 6.85 -14.77
N ASP A 173 -6.37 8.01 -15.33
CA ASP A 173 -6.54 9.28 -14.61
C ASP A 173 -5.32 9.58 -13.72
N ILE A 174 -4.13 9.33 -14.27
CA ILE A 174 -2.87 9.51 -13.55
C ILE A 174 -2.63 11.00 -13.36
N ASP A 175 -2.32 11.41 -12.13
CA ASP A 175 -1.70 12.70 -11.83
C ASP A 175 -0.51 12.46 -10.93
N ALA A 176 0.69 12.34 -11.51
CA ALA A 176 1.90 11.96 -10.78
C ALA A 176 3.02 12.99 -10.92
N THR A 177 3.53 13.47 -9.77
CA THR A 177 4.76 14.27 -9.67
C THR A 177 5.80 13.52 -8.85
N ILE A 178 6.86 13.07 -9.52
CA ILE A 178 7.94 12.25 -8.97
C ILE A 178 9.24 13.07 -8.88
N LYS A 179 9.98 12.94 -7.77
CA LYS A 179 11.21 13.67 -7.48
C LYS A 179 12.48 13.01 -8.02
N THR A 180 12.40 11.74 -8.41
CA THR A 180 13.54 10.88 -8.75
C THR A 180 13.42 10.38 -10.18
N SER A 181 14.49 9.80 -10.71
CA SER A 181 14.39 9.05 -11.96
C SER A 181 13.51 7.80 -11.77
N ILE A 182 12.69 7.50 -12.77
CA ILE A 182 11.93 6.25 -12.85
C ILE A 182 12.65 5.35 -13.86
N ASP A 183 12.77 4.04 -13.60
CA ASP A 183 13.52 3.16 -14.49
C ASP A 183 12.72 2.88 -15.75
N SER A 184 11.45 2.49 -15.62
CA SER A 184 10.55 2.44 -16.77
C SER A 184 9.08 2.65 -16.46
N VAL A 185 8.38 3.20 -17.46
CA VAL A 185 6.94 3.41 -17.50
C VAL A 185 6.37 2.61 -18.67
N LYS A 186 5.33 1.81 -18.42
CA LYS A 186 4.75 0.91 -19.42
C LYS A 186 3.26 1.15 -19.58
N ASN A 187 2.79 1.26 -20.81
CA ASN A 187 1.37 1.24 -21.21
C ASN A 187 0.39 1.99 -20.27
N PRO A 188 0.66 3.23 -19.80
CA PRO A 188 -0.34 4.00 -19.07
C PRO A 188 -1.52 4.32 -20.00
N VAL A 189 -2.75 4.17 -19.53
CA VAL A 189 -3.97 4.42 -20.33
C VAL A 189 -4.14 5.90 -20.61
N ASN A 190 -4.07 6.74 -19.58
CA ASN A 190 -4.17 8.20 -19.71
C ASN A 190 -3.65 8.93 -18.46
N GLY A 191 -3.43 10.24 -18.59
CA GLY A 191 -3.12 11.14 -17.47
C GLY A 191 -1.80 11.89 -17.66
N GLN A 192 -1.16 12.26 -16.56
CA GLN A 192 0.07 13.04 -16.54
C GLN A 192 1.12 12.46 -15.58
N ILE A 193 2.34 12.30 -16.07
CA ILE A 193 3.50 11.84 -15.29
C ILE A 193 4.63 12.85 -15.47
N THR A 194 5.10 13.42 -14.36
CA THR A 194 6.26 14.31 -14.32
C THR A 194 7.36 13.69 -13.47
N ALA A 195 8.58 13.58 -14.01
CA ALA A 195 9.76 13.10 -13.30
C ALA A 195 11.02 13.76 -13.86
N PRO A 196 12.13 13.90 -13.12
CA PRO A 196 13.40 14.38 -13.69
C PRO A 196 13.83 13.61 -14.94
N LYS A 197 13.75 12.28 -14.89
CA LYS A 197 14.14 11.37 -15.97
C LYS A 197 13.31 10.10 -15.91
N ILE A 198 13.06 9.50 -17.07
CA ILE A 198 12.53 8.14 -17.19
C ILE A 198 13.53 7.34 -18.04
N GLY A 199 13.94 6.15 -17.59
CA GLY A 199 14.88 5.32 -18.32
C GLY A 199 14.29 4.82 -19.64
N GLN A 200 13.15 4.14 -19.56
CA GLN A 200 12.43 3.62 -20.73
C GLN A 200 10.94 3.93 -20.65
N ILE A 201 10.38 4.38 -21.78
CA ILE A 201 8.93 4.49 -21.96
C ILE A 201 8.52 3.41 -22.97
N ILE A 202 7.54 2.59 -22.60
CA ILE A 202 7.11 1.42 -23.35
C ILE A 202 5.62 1.58 -23.72
N PHE A 203 5.32 1.49 -25.01
CA PHE A 203 3.96 1.45 -25.57
C PHE A 203 3.87 0.31 -26.59
N ASP A 204 3.80 -0.92 -26.10
CA ASP A 204 3.80 -2.15 -26.89
C ASP A 204 2.41 -2.80 -27.01
N ASP A 205 1.41 -2.32 -26.26
CA ASP A 205 0.01 -2.71 -26.46
C ASP A 205 -0.66 -1.81 -27.52
N PRO A 206 -1.10 -2.37 -28.67
CA PRO A 206 -1.77 -1.61 -29.73
C PRO A 206 -3.14 -1.03 -29.32
N ALA A 207 -3.72 -1.45 -28.21
CA ALA A 207 -4.98 -0.89 -27.67
C ALA A 207 -4.76 0.43 -26.92
N ILE A 208 -3.52 0.77 -26.54
CA ILE A 208 -3.19 1.99 -25.80
C ILE A 208 -2.82 3.09 -26.78
N ASP A 209 -3.48 4.25 -26.69
CA ASP A 209 -3.11 5.46 -27.43
C ASP A 209 -2.10 6.27 -26.61
N PRO A 210 -0.81 6.33 -27.02
CA PRO A 210 0.21 7.03 -26.25
C PRO A 210 -0.06 8.54 -26.07
N LYS A 211 -0.95 9.13 -26.89
CA LYS A 211 -1.30 10.55 -26.81
C LYS A 211 -2.22 10.88 -25.63
N GLN A 212 -2.85 9.88 -25.01
CA GLN A 212 -3.70 10.08 -23.84
C GLN A 212 -2.88 10.31 -22.55
N THR A 213 -1.58 10.03 -22.58
CA THR A 213 -0.67 10.23 -21.45
C THR A 213 0.36 11.32 -21.76
N THR A 214 0.38 12.37 -20.94
CA THR A 214 1.38 13.43 -21.01
C THR A 214 2.56 13.08 -20.10
N ILE A 215 3.73 12.84 -20.68
CA ILE A 215 4.95 12.57 -19.93
C ILE A 215 5.89 13.77 -20.04
N THR A 216 6.29 14.33 -18.92
CA THR A 216 7.21 15.48 -18.85
C THR A 216 8.48 15.11 -18.10
N THR A 217 9.63 15.22 -18.77
CA THR A 217 10.96 15.02 -18.17
C THR A 217 11.82 16.27 -18.24
N GLN A 218 12.78 16.42 -17.32
CA GLN A 218 13.77 17.50 -17.34
C GLN A 218 14.99 17.14 -18.20
N GLU A 219 15.30 15.84 -18.31
CA GLU A 219 16.39 15.29 -19.12
C GLU A 219 15.84 14.49 -20.33
N GLU A 220 16.66 14.33 -21.37
CA GLU A 220 16.31 13.54 -22.56
C GLU A 220 16.02 12.07 -22.19
N THR A 221 14.87 11.58 -22.64
CA THR A 221 14.34 10.23 -22.39
C THR A 221 14.68 9.30 -23.55
N THR A 222 15.06 8.06 -23.28
CA THR A 222 15.21 7.03 -24.32
C THR A 222 13.87 6.37 -24.63
N HIS A 223 13.37 6.54 -25.85
CA HIS A 223 12.19 5.82 -26.33
C HIS A 223 12.57 4.40 -26.74
N GLY A 224 12.09 3.41 -26.00
CA GLY A 224 12.17 2.00 -26.40
C GLY A 224 11.24 1.75 -27.59
N LYS A 225 11.69 0.93 -28.54
CA LYS A 225 10.83 0.43 -29.63
C LYS A 225 10.01 -0.75 -29.17
#